data_AF-A0A1Z9YG43-F1
#
_entry.id   AF-A0A1Z9YG43-F1
#
_cell.length_a   1.000
_cell.length_b   1.000
_cell.length_c   1.000
_cell.angle_alpha   90.00
_cell.angle_beta   90.00
_cell.angle_gamma   90.00
#
_symmetry.space_group_name_H-M   'P 1'
#
loop_
_entity.id
_entity.type
_entity.pdbx_description
1 polymer ?
#
loop_
_entity_poly.entity_id
_entity_poly.type
_entity_poly.pdbx_seq_one_letter_code
_entity_poly.pdbx_strand_id
1 'polypeptide(L)'
;MGAAKKAKKKNWVPEALGWLLLPLIALPVFSTTNVLAGILFGAVIALLGVSVLSVSNVRKRIGVTRGILAVCIGGLILLFCSQEFMLQNRLETLKNTDHEEYLSLLRERRSDDVWLAELQRINPRAYQTEMSQREAARQAQAIADEEERLRREAEVRSMLEVQRQEREARERTDYIAALDDNITELESIASPDYSSFADIKLMLDLFDGFGEFYSRGGRIQLSDEQAADRARFGQLLSALQRREFPRMRDAYGPIQRRANWANLFDRQVNLITTGASFKTIRFEGNYYLVAQRARQDFEAVAPDLQQMRFERATFRAVVNGEGWTWNLPAIPPDDAVGYWRRGSSGLGVFHASVLEN
;
A
#
# COMPACT_ATOMS: atom_id res chain seq x y z
N MET A 1 -31.67 28.15 48.99
CA MET A 1 -32.04 26.93 48.22
C MET A 1 -31.26 25.76 48.80
N GLY A 2 -31.99 24.72 49.22
CA GLY A 2 -31.61 23.82 50.31
C GLY A 2 -30.68 22.66 49.96
N ALA A 3 -29.89 22.28 50.96
CA ALA A 3 -29.01 21.11 50.98
C ALA A 3 -29.82 19.80 51.05
N ALA A 4 -29.53 18.86 50.14
CA ALA A 4 -30.12 17.53 50.14
C ALA A 4 -29.30 16.54 50.99
N LYS A 5 -29.92 16.02 52.07
CA LYS A 5 -29.40 14.96 52.94
C LYS A 5 -29.48 13.59 52.23
N LYS A 6 -28.36 12.85 52.20
CA LYS A 6 -28.30 11.44 51.76
C LYS A 6 -28.71 10.48 52.89
N ALA A 7 -29.67 9.62 52.63
CA ALA A 7 -30.08 8.52 53.51
C ALA A 7 -29.35 7.20 53.14
N LYS A 8 -28.71 6.55 54.12
CA LYS A 8 -28.07 5.23 54.01
C LYS A 8 -29.13 4.11 54.05
N LYS A 9 -29.26 3.31 52.98
CA LYS A 9 -29.97 2.02 52.98
C LYS A 9 -29.01 0.90 53.40
N LYS A 10 -29.41 0.11 54.39
CA LYS A 10 -28.66 -1.00 55.00
C LYS A 10 -29.01 -2.30 54.25
N ASN A 11 -28.05 -2.92 53.55
CA ASN A 11 -28.25 -4.16 52.80
C ASN A 11 -28.13 -5.37 53.75
N TRP A 12 -29.21 -6.15 53.87
CA TRP A 12 -29.34 -7.30 54.80
C TRP A 12 -29.64 -8.59 54.01
N VAL A 13 -28.77 -8.97 53.08
CA VAL A 13 -28.95 -10.13 52.17
C VAL A 13 -27.71 -11.06 51.95
N PRO A 14 -26.47 -10.87 52.47
CA PRO A 14 -25.39 -11.78 52.07
C PRO A 14 -25.43 -13.17 52.72
N GLU A 15 -26.03 -13.34 53.90
CA GLU A 15 -25.85 -14.58 54.68
C GLU A 15 -26.76 -15.72 54.23
N ALA A 16 -27.98 -15.44 53.74
CA ALA A 16 -28.91 -16.50 53.30
C ALA A 16 -28.54 -17.12 51.93
N LEU A 17 -27.85 -16.37 51.06
CA LEU A 17 -27.39 -16.90 49.76
C LEU A 17 -26.16 -17.83 49.91
N GLY A 18 -25.34 -17.63 50.94
CA GLY A 18 -24.14 -18.43 51.18
C GLY A 18 -24.45 -19.91 51.51
N TRP A 19 -25.54 -20.17 52.24
CA TRP A 19 -25.95 -21.53 52.60
C TRP A 19 -26.60 -22.31 51.44
N LEU A 20 -27.16 -21.61 50.44
CA LEU A 20 -27.81 -22.22 49.27
C LEU A 20 -26.82 -22.60 48.16
N LEU A 21 -25.65 -21.96 48.09
CA LEU A 21 -24.64 -22.22 47.05
C LEU A 21 -23.65 -23.33 47.41
N LEU A 22 -23.46 -23.62 48.70
CA LEU A 22 -22.55 -24.67 49.18
C LEU A 22 -22.88 -26.09 48.68
N PRO A 23 -24.15 -26.53 48.58
CA PRO A 23 -24.48 -27.84 47.99
C PRO A 23 -24.24 -27.89 46.48
N LEU A 24 -24.37 -26.76 45.78
CA LEU A 24 -24.26 -26.69 44.32
C LEU A 24 -22.82 -26.88 43.82
N ILE A 25 -21.84 -26.50 44.63
CA ILE A 25 -20.40 -26.66 44.34
C ILE A 25 -19.91 -28.06 44.73
N ALA A 26 -20.57 -28.75 45.67
CA ALA A 26 -20.22 -30.12 46.08
C ALA A 26 -20.73 -31.21 45.12
N LEU A 27 -21.74 -30.90 44.30
CA LEU A 27 -22.40 -31.83 43.37
C LEU A 27 -21.50 -32.45 42.28
N PRO A 28 -20.54 -31.75 41.65
CA PRO A 28 -19.67 -32.34 40.62
C PRO A 28 -18.60 -33.28 41.20
N VAL A 29 -18.24 -33.14 42.48
CA VAL A 29 -17.17 -33.93 43.11
C VAL A 29 -17.69 -35.28 43.59
N PHE A 30 -18.96 -35.37 44.00
CA PHE A 30 -19.58 -36.64 44.43
C PHE A 30 -20.14 -37.49 43.28
N SER A 31 -20.50 -36.89 42.13
CA SER A 31 -21.11 -37.64 41.02
C SER A 31 -20.13 -38.47 40.17
N THR A 32 -18.82 -38.26 40.32
CA THR A 32 -17.79 -38.94 39.52
C THR A 32 -17.33 -40.26 40.12
N THR A 33 -17.60 -40.52 41.41
CA THR A 33 -17.14 -41.74 42.10
C THR A 33 -18.25 -42.74 42.41
N ASN A 34 -19.53 -42.33 42.41
CA ASN A 34 -20.65 -43.25 42.61
C ASN A 34 -21.98 -42.71 42.04
N VAL A 35 -22.36 -43.15 40.83
CA VAL A 35 -23.56 -42.69 40.12
C VAL A 35 -24.84 -42.90 40.94
N LEU A 36 -24.91 -43.99 41.70
CA LEU A 36 -26.02 -44.29 42.63
C LEU A 36 -26.14 -43.26 43.76
N ALA A 37 -25.02 -42.74 44.27
CA ALA A 37 -25.01 -41.70 45.28
C ALA A 37 -25.49 -40.36 44.72
N GLY A 38 -25.11 -40.02 43.48
CA GLY A 38 -25.59 -38.82 42.78
C GLY A 38 -27.10 -38.84 42.54
N ILE A 39 -27.67 -40.00 42.17
CA ILE A 39 -29.11 -40.19 42.01
C ILE A 39 -29.85 -40.05 43.35
N LEU A 40 -29.35 -40.67 44.43
CA LEU A 40 -29.94 -40.55 45.76
C LEU A 40 -29.88 -39.12 46.30
N PHE A 41 -28.77 -38.40 46.09
CA PHE A 41 -28.62 -37.01 46.51
C PHE A 41 -29.55 -36.06 45.72
N GLY A 42 -29.69 -36.28 44.41
CA GLY A 42 -30.64 -35.55 43.57
C GLY A 42 -32.10 -35.79 43.99
N ALA A 43 -32.45 -37.03 44.36
CA ALA A 43 -33.77 -37.37 44.89
C ALA A 43 -34.05 -36.72 46.25
N VAL A 44 -33.05 -36.64 47.13
CA VAL A 44 -33.16 -35.96 48.43
C VAL A 44 -33.32 -34.44 48.25
N ILE A 45 -32.59 -33.81 47.32
CA ILE A 45 -32.76 -32.38 47.01
C ILE A 45 -34.14 -32.10 46.41
N ALA A 46 -34.64 -32.97 45.53
CA ALA A 46 -35.99 -32.86 44.98
C ALA A 46 -37.07 -33.01 46.07
N LEU A 47 -36.91 -33.96 47.01
CA LEU A 47 -37.82 -34.13 48.14
C LEU A 47 -37.77 -32.94 49.12
N LEU A 48 -36.58 -32.43 49.45
CA LEU A 48 -36.41 -31.26 50.30
C LEU A 48 -36.94 -29.97 49.64
N GLY A 49 -36.77 -29.82 48.32
CA GLY A 49 -37.35 -28.73 47.54
C GLY A 49 -38.88 -28.74 47.54
N VAL A 50 -39.50 -29.93 47.59
CA VAL A 50 -40.96 -30.09 47.74
C VAL A 50 -41.41 -29.81 49.18
N SER A 51 -40.60 -30.11 50.20
CA SER A 51 -40.94 -29.85 51.61
C SER A 51 -40.83 -28.37 52.03
N VAL A 52 -39.85 -27.61 51.50
CA VAL A 52 -39.65 -26.19 51.87
C VAL A 52 -40.69 -25.26 51.22
N LEU A 53 -41.34 -25.67 50.12
CA LEU A 53 -42.39 -24.89 49.45
C LEU A 53 -43.81 -25.17 49.96
N SER A 54 -43.97 -26.04 50.98
CA SER A 54 -45.29 -26.42 51.50
C SER A 54 -45.78 -25.60 52.72
N VAL A 55 -45.06 -24.54 53.12
CA VAL A 55 -45.44 -23.67 54.28
C VAL A 55 -45.85 -22.24 53.88
N SER A 56 -45.67 -21.79 52.64
CA SER A 56 -46.21 -20.50 52.20
C SER A 56 -47.51 -20.66 51.41
N ASN A 57 -48.64 -20.57 52.12
CA ASN A 57 -49.94 -20.35 51.50
C ASN A 57 -49.89 -19.05 50.68
N VAL A 58 -49.90 -19.14 49.33
CA VAL A 58 -50.57 -18.22 48.38
C VAL A 58 -50.31 -18.70 46.93
N ARG A 59 -51.39 -18.72 46.13
CA ARG A 59 -51.45 -18.91 44.65
C ARG A 59 -51.27 -20.32 44.07
N LYS A 60 -52.31 -21.12 44.26
CA LYS A 60 -52.73 -22.24 43.39
C LYS A 60 -53.04 -21.73 41.96
N ARG A 61 -52.18 -22.05 40.97
CA ARG A 61 -52.50 -22.37 39.54
C ARG A 61 -51.37 -22.12 38.51
N ILE A 62 -50.18 -21.58 38.88
CA ILE A 62 -49.05 -21.38 37.94
C ILE A 62 -47.87 -22.35 38.17
N GLY A 63 -47.89 -23.14 39.26
CA GLY A 63 -46.82 -24.11 39.58
C GLY A 63 -46.84 -25.40 38.75
N VAL A 64 -47.98 -25.80 38.18
CA VAL A 64 -48.11 -27.11 37.53
C VAL A 64 -47.44 -27.13 36.14
N THR A 65 -47.54 -26.06 35.36
CA THR A 65 -46.93 -26.00 34.01
C THR A 65 -45.40 -25.90 34.05
N ARG A 66 -44.82 -25.26 35.08
CA ARG A 66 -43.36 -25.22 35.28
C ARG A 66 -42.79 -26.55 35.80
N GLY A 67 -43.56 -27.28 36.62
CA GLY A 67 -43.21 -28.64 37.03
C GLY A 67 -43.19 -29.63 35.85
N ILE A 68 -44.20 -29.57 34.98
CA ILE A 68 -44.27 -30.44 33.79
C ILE A 68 -43.13 -30.14 32.81
N LEU A 69 -42.81 -28.86 32.56
CA LEU A 69 -41.70 -28.50 31.65
C LEU A 69 -40.33 -28.97 32.19
N ALA A 70 -40.09 -28.84 33.50
CA ALA A 70 -38.87 -29.34 34.12
C ALA A 70 -38.77 -30.87 34.08
N VAL A 71 -39.89 -31.58 34.22
CA VAL A 71 -39.95 -33.04 34.07
C VAL A 71 -39.75 -33.47 32.61
N CYS A 72 -40.27 -32.73 31.63
CA CYS A 72 -40.04 -33.01 30.21
C CYS A 72 -38.59 -32.75 29.79
N ILE A 73 -37.98 -31.65 30.23
CA ILE A 73 -36.56 -31.36 29.95
C ILE A 73 -35.65 -32.36 30.68
N GLY A 74 -35.93 -32.65 31.95
CA GLY A 74 -35.21 -33.68 32.70
C GLY A 74 -35.35 -35.07 32.07
N GLY A 75 -36.54 -35.41 31.58
CA GLY A 75 -36.82 -36.65 30.85
C GLY A 75 -36.11 -36.74 29.50
N LEU A 76 -36.03 -35.63 28.75
CA LEU A 76 -35.28 -35.56 27.48
C LEU A 76 -33.77 -35.67 27.69
N ILE A 77 -33.24 -35.03 28.74
CA ILE A 77 -31.83 -35.15 29.12
C ILE A 77 -31.55 -36.58 29.59
N LEU A 78 -32.43 -37.20 30.37
CA LEU A 78 -32.32 -38.61 30.78
C LEU A 78 -32.41 -39.57 29.58
N LEU A 79 -33.25 -39.28 28.59
CA LEU A 79 -33.33 -40.04 27.33
C LEU A 79 -32.04 -39.88 26.52
N PHE A 80 -31.50 -38.68 26.37
CA PHE A 80 -30.22 -38.45 25.69
C PHE A 80 -29.04 -39.10 26.42
N CYS A 81 -28.96 -38.93 27.74
CA CYS A 81 -27.90 -39.54 28.55
C CYS A 81 -28.00 -41.06 28.59
N SER A 82 -29.21 -41.64 28.64
CA SER A 82 -29.40 -43.08 28.58
C SER A 82 -29.07 -43.65 27.20
N GLN A 83 -29.38 -42.91 26.12
CA GLN A 83 -28.99 -43.29 24.77
C GLN A 83 -27.46 -43.28 24.59
N GLU A 84 -26.78 -42.21 25.04
CA GLU A 84 -25.31 -42.13 25.07
C GLU A 84 -24.68 -43.24 25.92
N PHE A 85 -25.23 -43.53 27.10
CA PHE A 85 -24.72 -44.59 27.98
C PHE A 85 -24.90 -45.99 27.37
N MET A 86 -26.07 -46.28 26.79
CA MET A 86 -26.31 -47.53 26.08
C MET A 86 -25.40 -47.67 24.86
N LEU A 87 -25.11 -46.58 24.16
CA LEU A 87 -24.19 -46.55 23.03
C LEU A 87 -22.73 -46.74 23.45
N GLN A 88 -22.30 -46.13 24.57
CA GLN A 88 -20.97 -46.36 25.13
C GLN A 88 -20.79 -47.81 25.53
N ASN A 89 -21.76 -48.39 26.23
CA ASN A 89 -21.74 -49.82 26.55
C ASN A 89 -21.73 -50.67 25.27
N ARG A 90 -22.54 -50.33 24.26
CA ARG A 90 -22.55 -51.06 22.97
C ARG A 90 -21.20 -50.95 22.25
N LEU A 91 -20.59 -49.77 22.22
CA LEU A 91 -19.25 -49.57 21.65
C LEU A 91 -18.19 -50.35 22.42
N GLU A 92 -18.23 -50.38 23.75
CA GLU A 92 -17.31 -51.20 24.56
C GLU A 92 -17.51 -52.69 24.37
N THR A 93 -18.77 -53.12 24.17
CA THR A 93 -19.08 -54.53 23.88
C THR A 93 -18.55 -54.89 22.49
N LEU A 94 -18.89 -54.10 21.47
CA LEU A 94 -18.46 -54.29 20.09
C LEU A 94 -16.93 -54.23 19.94
N LYS A 95 -16.26 -53.36 20.71
CA LYS A 95 -14.79 -53.29 20.76
C LYS A 95 -14.13 -54.64 21.07
N ASN A 96 -14.81 -55.52 21.81
CA ASN A 96 -14.28 -56.81 22.22
C ASN A 96 -14.88 -57.99 21.43
N THR A 97 -16.07 -57.84 20.83
CA THR A 97 -16.78 -58.93 20.13
C THR A 97 -16.77 -58.83 18.61
N ASP A 98 -16.93 -57.63 18.04
CA ASP A 98 -16.99 -57.40 16.59
C ASP A 98 -16.32 -56.09 16.21
N HIS A 99 -15.07 -56.22 15.81
CA HIS A 99 -14.19 -55.10 15.50
C HIS A 99 -14.60 -54.35 14.22
N GLU A 100 -15.30 -55.00 13.27
CA GLU A 100 -15.75 -54.34 12.02
C GLU A 100 -17.00 -53.47 12.26
N GLU A 101 -17.98 -53.98 13.02
CA GLU A 101 -19.14 -53.18 13.44
C GLU A 101 -18.72 -52.02 14.37
N TYR A 102 -17.71 -52.24 15.22
CA TYR A 102 -17.13 -51.18 16.06
C TYR A 102 -16.49 -50.05 15.23
N LEU A 103 -15.66 -50.38 14.23
CA LEU A 103 -14.97 -49.38 13.40
C LEU A 103 -15.93 -48.62 12.47
N SER A 104 -17.01 -49.24 11.98
CA SER A 104 -18.00 -48.55 11.14
C SER A 104 -18.81 -47.52 11.93
N LEU A 105 -19.27 -47.88 13.14
CA LEU A 105 -19.98 -46.96 14.05
C LEU A 105 -19.09 -45.81 14.55
N LEU A 106 -17.79 -46.07 14.74
CA LEU A 106 -16.82 -45.02 15.07
C LEU A 106 -16.66 -44.02 13.92
N ARG A 107 -16.56 -44.48 12.66
CA ARG A 107 -16.39 -43.61 11.48
C ARG A 107 -17.57 -42.67 11.28
N GLU A 108 -18.78 -43.11 11.59
CA GLU A 108 -20.01 -42.35 11.36
C GLU A 108 -20.28 -41.28 12.43
N ARG A 109 -19.89 -41.52 13.70
CA ARG A 109 -20.29 -40.68 14.83
C ARG A 109 -19.17 -39.98 15.59
N ARG A 110 -17.90 -40.35 15.41
CA ARG A 110 -16.74 -39.75 16.10
C ARG A 110 -15.84 -38.99 15.12
N SER A 111 -14.89 -38.23 15.65
CA SER A 111 -13.92 -37.52 14.82
C SER A 111 -13.00 -38.51 14.11
N ASP A 112 -12.62 -38.13 12.90
CA ASP A 112 -11.80 -38.92 11.98
C ASP A 112 -10.47 -39.37 12.61
N ASP A 113 -9.88 -38.52 13.46
CA ASP A 113 -8.64 -38.80 14.21
C ASP A 113 -8.80 -39.95 15.22
N VAL A 114 -9.96 -40.02 15.90
CA VAL A 114 -10.25 -41.07 16.89
C VAL A 114 -10.48 -42.41 16.18
N TRP A 115 -11.15 -42.37 15.03
CA TRP A 115 -11.35 -43.56 14.19
C TRP A 115 -10.01 -44.08 13.64
N LEU A 116 -9.14 -43.21 13.12
CA LEU A 116 -7.81 -43.60 12.62
C LEU A 116 -6.93 -44.19 13.71
N ALA A 117 -6.95 -43.63 14.93
CA ALA A 117 -6.17 -44.14 16.07
C ALA A 117 -6.61 -45.55 16.48
N GLU A 118 -7.92 -45.82 16.49
CA GLU A 118 -8.44 -47.17 16.80
C GLU A 118 -8.26 -48.15 15.62
N LEU A 119 -8.34 -47.69 14.37
CA LEU A 119 -8.03 -48.49 13.18
C LEU A 119 -6.57 -48.96 13.20
N GLN A 120 -5.62 -48.10 13.60
CA GLN A 120 -4.21 -48.45 13.75
C GLN A 120 -3.99 -49.54 14.81
N ARG A 121 -4.74 -49.47 15.92
CA ARG A 121 -4.62 -50.40 17.04
C ARG A 121 -5.21 -51.77 16.73
N ILE A 122 -6.35 -51.80 16.04
CA ILE A 122 -7.14 -53.01 15.81
C ILE A 122 -6.73 -53.71 14.50
N ASN A 123 -6.54 -52.96 13.41
CA ASN A 123 -6.17 -53.49 12.11
C ASN A 123 -5.08 -52.63 11.43
N PRO A 124 -3.80 -52.87 11.77
CA PRO A 124 -2.68 -52.09 11.24
C PRO A 124 -2.57 -52.10 9.70
N ARG A 125 -3.00 -53.19 9.05
CA ARG A 125 -2.97 -53.31 7.58
C ARG A 125 -4.03 -52.43 6.92
N ALA A 126 -5.26 -52.44 7.44
CA ALA A 126 -6.32 -51.56 6.94
C ALA A 126 -5.99 -50.08 7.17
N TYR A 127 -5.34 -49.76 8.30
CA TYR A 127 -4.82 -48.43 8.58
C TYR A 127 -3.78 -47.96 7.54
N GLN A 128 -2.81 -48.83 7.19
CA GLN A 128 -1.82 -48.52 6.15
C GLN A 128 -2.48 -48.23 4.79
N THR A 129 -3.48 -49.02 4.40
CA THR A 129 -4.24 -48.81 3.16
C THR A 129 -4.98 -47.48 3.17
N GLU A 130 -5.74 -47.17 4.22
CA GLU A 130 -6.48 -45.90 4.34
C GLU A 130 -5.54 -44.68 4.33
N MET A 131 -4.41 -44.75 5.06
CA MET A 131 -3.41 -43.69 5.06
C MET A 131 -2.79 -43.49 3.67
N SER A 132 -2.48 -44.58 2.94
CA SER A 132 -1.97 -44.49 1.57
C SER A 132 -2.99 -43.85 0.61
N GLN A 133 -4.28 -44.13 0.78
CA GLN A 133 -5.35 -43.52 -0.02
C GLN A 133 -5.50 -42.03 0.29
N ARG A 134 -5.42 -41.63 1.56
CA ARG A 134 -5.47 -40.21 1.96
C ARG A 134 -4.23 -39.45 1.52
N GLU A 135 -3.06 -40.08 1.55
CA GLU A 135 -1.84 -39.50 1.00
C GLU A 135 -1.94 -39.33 -0.51
N ALA A 136 -2.42 -40.35 -1.23
CA ALA A 136 -2.67 -40.25 -2.66
C ALA A 136 -3.70 -39.17 -3.01
N ALA A 137 -4.79 -39.04 -2.24
CA ALA A 137 -5.79 -38.00 -2.42
C ALA A 137 -5.22 -36.59 -2.15
N ARG A 138 -4.43 -36.43 -1.08
CA ARG A 138 -3.73 -35.16 -0.79
C ARG A 138 -2.72 -34.79 -1.87
N GLN A 139 -1.97 -35.77 -2.39
CA GLN A 139 -1.03 -35.54 -3.50
C GLN A 139 -1.78 -35.17 -4.78
N ALA A 140 -2.87 -35.85 -5.11
CA ALA A 140 -3.69 -35.52 -6.28
C ALA A 140 -4.31 -34.11 -6.16
N GLN A 141 -4.79 -33.73 -4.98
CA GLN A 141 -5.32 -32.39 -4.74
C GLN A 141 -4.22 -31.32 -4.82
N ALA A 142 -3.04 -31.57 -4.23
CA ALA A 142 -1.92 -30.64 -4.33
C ALA A 142 -1.44 -30.44 -5.79
N ILE A 143 -1.45 -31.49 -6.60
CA ILE A 143 -1.14 -31.38 -8.04
C ILE A 143 -2.22 -30.56 -8.76
N ALA A 144 -3.50 -30.80 -8.48
CA ALA A 144 -4.60 -30.05 -9.10
C ALA A 144 -4.57 -28.56 -8.72
N ASP A 145 -4.30 -28.23 -7.46
CA ASP A 145 -4.19 -26.86 -6.97
C ASP A 145 -2.98 -26.14 -7.60
N GLU A 146 -1.86 -26.83 -7.76
CA GLU A 146 -0.66 -26.30 -8.42
C GLU A 146 -0.90 -26.05 -9.91
N GLU A 147 -1.55 -26.98 -10.62
CA GLU A 147 -1.94 -26.78 -12.01
C GLU A 147 -2.89 -25.59 -12.18
N GLU A 148 -3.85 -25.42 -11.27
CA GLU A 148 -4.76 -24.28 -11.29
C GLU A 148 -4.02 -22.97 -11.03
N ARG A 149 -3.07 -22.94 -10.08
CA ARG A 149 -2.23 -21.77 -9.83
C ARG A 149 -1.43 -21.39 -11.07
N LEU A 150 -0.78 -22.36 -11.72
CA LEU A 150 -0.01 -22.13 -12.95
C LEU A 150 -0.89 -21.62 -14.09
N ARG A 151 -2.12 -22.13 -14.24
CA ARG A 151 -3.08 -21.63 -15.22
C ARG A 151 -3.48 -20.18 -14.95
N ARG A 152 -3.80 -19.83 -13.70
CA ARG A 152 -4.14 -18.46 -13.31
C ARG A 152 -2.96 -17.51 -13.50
N GLU A 153 -1.74 -17.93 -13.17
CA GLU A 153 -0.54 -17.14 -13.41
C GLU A 153 -0.27 -16.92 -14.91
N ALA A 154 -0.46 -17.95 -15.74
CA ALA A 154 -0.33 -17.84 -17.19
C ALA A 154 -1.38 -16.89 -17.78
N GLU A 155 -2.63 -16.96 -17.31
CA GLU A 155 -3.70 -16.05 -17.70
C GLU A 155 -3.37 -14.60 -17.33
N VAL A 156 -2.96 -14.34 -16.09
CA VAL A 156 -2.54 -13.00 -15.64
C VAL A 156 -1.37 -12.47 -16.49
N ARG A 157 -0.37 -13.30 -16.79
CA ARG A 157 0.76 -12.89 -17.66
C ARG A 157 0.30 -12.54 -19.07
N SER A 158 -0.59 -13.34 -19.67
CA SER A 158 -1.15 -13.04 -21.00
C SER A 158 -1.96 -11.74 -21.02
N MET A 159 -2.74 -11.49 -19.97
CA MET A 159 -3.52 -10.26 -19.83
C MET A 159 -2.63 -9.03 -19.68
N LEU A 160 -1.57 -9.11 -18.88
CA LEU A 160 -0.59 -8.04 -18.72
C LEU A 160 0.17 -7.75 -20.01
N GLU A 161 0.51 -8.79 -20.78
CA GLU A 161 1.16 -8.65 -22.09
C GLU A 161 0.25 -7.94 -23.09
N VAL A 162 -1.03 -8.34 -23.18
CA VAL A 162 -2.02 -7.66 -24.04
C VAL A 162 -2.19 -6.20 -23.62
N GLN A 163 -2.30 -5.92 -22.31
CA GLN A 163 -2.39 -4.54 -21.82
C GLN A 163 -1.15 -3.72 -22.13
N ARG A 164 0.06 -4.33 -22.07
CA ARG A 164 1.30 -3.65 -22.46
C ARG A 164 1.27 -3.30 -23.95
N GLN A 165 0.93 -4.25 -24.80
CA GLN A 165 0.86 -4.04 -26.25
C GLN A 165 -0.19 -2.97 -26.62
N GLU A 166 -1.35 -2.97 -25.97
CA GLU A 166 -2.36 -1.93 -26.16
C GLU A 166 -1.87 -0.55 -25.74
N ARG A 167 -1.15 -0.45 -24.61
CA ARG A 167 -0.54 0.82 -24.17
C ARG A 167 0.50 1.31 -25.15
N GLU A 168 1.42 0.44 -25.57
CA GLU A 168 2.46 0.77 -26.56
C GLU A 168 1.85 1.21 -27.89
N ALA A 169 0.80 0.54 -28.35
CA ALA A 169 0.08 0.90 -29.58
C ALA A 169 -0.64 2.26 -29.46
N ARG A 170 -1.27 2.54 -28.32
CA ARG A 170 -1.88 3.86 -28.04
C ARG A 170 -0.83 4.95 -27.97
N GLU A 171 0.23 4.74 -27.19
CA GLU A 171 1.34 5.69 -27.07
C GLU A 171 1.98 6.01 -28.43
N ARG A 172 2.14 4.99 -29.29
CA ARG A 172 2.60 5.18 -30.67
C ARG A 172 1.63 6.02 -31.48
N THR A 173 0.35 5.70 -31.45
CA THR A 173 -0.69 6.40 -32.23
C THR A 173 -0.78 7.87 -31.80
N ASP A 174 -0.82 8.12 -30.50
CA ASP A 174 -0.89 9.47 -29.92
C ASP A 174 0.36 10.29 -30.27
N TYR A 175 1.54 9.67 -30.23
CA TYR A 175 2.79 10.33 -30.60
C TYR A 175 2.82 10.74 -32.08
N ILE A 176 2.45 9.82 -32.98
CA ILE A 176 2.43 10.09 -34.43
C ILE A 176 1.41 11.16 -34.76
N ALA A 177 0.21 11.09 -34.17
CA ALA A 177 -0.83 12.09 -34.39
C ALA A 177 -0.38 13.50 -33.96
N ALA A 178 0.35 13.60 -32.85
CA ALA A 178 0.85 14.88 -32.35
C ALA A 178 2.10 15.38 -33.11
N LEU A 179 2.84 14.52 -33.83
CA LEU A 179 4.13 14.88 -34.41
C LEU A 179 4.02 16.01 -35.45
N ASP A 180 3.05 15.92 -36.37
CA ASP A 180 2.85 16.93 -37.41
C ASP A 180 2.39 18.28 -36.85
N ASP A 181 1.48 18.26 -35.87
CA ASP A 181 1.04 19.45 -35.13
C ASP A 181 2.23 20.13 -34.44
N ASN A 182 3.09 19.35 -33.79
CA ASN A 182 4.27 19.85 -33.09
C ASN A 182 5.34 20.39 -34.07
N ILE A 183 5.50 19.79 -35.25
CA ILE A 183 6.35 20.34 -36.33
C ILE A 183 5.81 21.69 -36.78
N THR A 184 4.51 21.77 -37.07
CA THR A 184 3.86 23.01 -37.50
C THR A 184 3.98 24.11 -36.43
N GLU A 185 3.79 23.75 -35.17
CA GLU A 185 3.96 24.68 -34.04
C GLU A 185 5.39 25.21 -33.98
N LEU A 186 6.41 24.33 -34.04
CA LEU A 186 7.82 24.74 -34.05
C LEU A 186 8.16 25.71 -35.19
N GLU A 187 7.62 25.48 -36.39
CA GLU A 187 7.84 26.35 -37.54
C GLU A 187 7.19 27.73 -37.37
N SER A 188 6.11 27.81 -36.60
CA SER A 188 5.37 29.05 -36.33
C SER A 188 5.97 29.92 -35.21
N ILE A 189 6.89 29.37 -34.40
CA ILE A 189 7.43 30.07 -33.23
C ILE A 189 8.34 31.23 -33.65
N ALA A 190 7.80 32.43 -33.50
CA ALA A 190 8.54 33.67 -33.61
C ALA A 190 9.45 33.88 -32.38
N SER A 191 10.62 34.48 -32.59
CA SER A 191 11.48 34.88 -31.47
C SER A 191 10.78 35.96 -30.64
N PRO A 192 10.50 35.72 -29.35
CA PRO A 192 9.91 36.74 -28.50
C PRO A 192 10.91 37.85 -28.20
N ASP A 193 10.40 39.01 -27.78
CA ASP A 193 11.21 40.00 -27.10
C ASP A 193 11.32 39.61 -25.62
N TYR A 194 12.51 39.20 -25.19
CA TYR A 194 12.74 38.76 -23.82
C TYR A 194 12.81 39.98 -22.89
N SER A 195 11.65 40.43 -22.45
CA SER A 195 11.50 41.63 -21.63
C SER A 195 11.44 41.31 -20.12
N SER A 196 11.10 40.07 -19.78
CA SER A 196 10.86 39.62 -18.40
C SER A 196 11.37 38.19 -18.17
N PHE A 197 11.49 37.80 -16.89
CA PHE A 197 11.81 36.41 -16.54
C PHE A 197 10.70 35.44 -16.97
N ALA A 198 9.45 35.89 -17.04
CA ALA A 198 8.35 35.06 -17.52
C ALA A 198 8.54 34.69 -18.99
N ASP A 199 9.02 35.60 -19.83
CA ASP A 199 9.29 35.34 -21.26
C ASP A 199 10.40 34.30 -21.43
N ILE A 200 11.49 34.43 -20.65
CA ILE A 200 12.58 33.44 -20.64
C ILE A 200 12.04 32.09 -20.15
N LYS A 201 11.28 32.09 -19.04
CA LYS A 201 10.75 30.86 -18.46
C LYS A 201 9.80 30.13 -19.40
N LEU A 202 8.94 30.87 -20.10
CA LEU A 202 8.01 30.32 -21.09
C LEU A 202 8.76 29.62 -22.23
N MET A 203 9.82 30.23 -22.76
CA MET A 203 10.64 29.60 -23.79
C MET A 203 11.39 28.36 -23.27
N LEU A 204 11.89 28.40 -22.03
CA LEU A 204 12.52 27.22 -21.41
C LEU A 204 11.51 26.07 -21.22
N ASP A 205 10.28 26.37 -20.77
CA ASP A 205 9.20 25.39 -20.65
C ASP A 205 8.82 24.79 -22.00
N LEU A 206 8.78 25.61 -23.04
CA LEU A 206 8.56 25.16 -24.41
C LEU A 206 9.66 24.19 -24.87
N PHE A 207 10.93 24.51 -24.61
CA PHE A 207 12.05 23.61 -24.92
C PHE A 207 12.00 22.31 -24.14
N ASP A 208 11.65 22.36 -22.86
CA ASP A 208 11.49 21.16 -22.05
C ASP A 208 10.33 20.30 -22.56
N GLY A 209 9.19 20.90 -22.89
CA GLY A 209 8.02 20.20 -23.44
C GLY A 209 8.31 19.51 -24.77
N PHE A 210 8.89 20.24 -25.72
CA PHE A 210 9.28 19.65 -27.01
C PHE A 210 10.44 18.65 -26.88
N GLY A 211 11.40 18.90 -25.99
CA GLY A 211 12.49 17.99 -25.70
C GLY A 211 12.01 16.66 -25.10
N GLU A 212 11.05 16.72 -24.18
CA GLU A 212 10.39 15.53 -23.62
C GLU A 212 9.60 14.79 -24.70
N PHE A 213 8.82 15.51 -25.51
CA PHE A 213 8.10 14.93 -26.65
C PHE A 213 9.05 14.20 -27.62
N TYR A 214 10.14 14.84 -28.03
CA TYR A 214 11.14 14.23 -28.92
C TYR A 214 11.82 13.00 -28.30
N SER A 215 12.09 13.04 -26.98
CA SER A 215 12.63 11.90 -26.25
C SER A 215 11.66 10.72 -26.18
N ARG A 216 10.34 10.95 -26.14
CA ARG A 216 9.34 9.87 -26.18
C ARG A 216 9.41 9.11 -27.51
N GLY A 217 9.57 9.82 -28.62
CA GLY A 217 9.70 9.20 -29.94
C GLY A 217 10.86 8.22 -30.08
N GLY A 218 11.97 8.43 -29.35
CA GLY A 218 13.12 7.52 -29.36
C GLY A 218 12.87 6.16 -28.68
N ARG A 219 11.74 5.99 -28.00
CA ARG A 219 11.33 4.72 -27.37
C ARG A 219 10.25 3.98 -28.15
N ILE A 220 9.74 4.59 -29.22
CA ILE A 220 8.63 4.08 -30.01
C ILE A 220 9.20 3.51 -31.31
N GLN A 221 8.70 2.35 -31.74
CA GLN A 221 9.04 1.83 -33.06
C GLN A 221 8.32 2.65 -34.14
N LEU A 222 9.09 3.44 -34.88
CA LEU A 222 8.60 4.28 -35.98
C LEU A 222 8.83 3.58 -37.33
N SER A 223 8.00 3.89 -38.33
CA SER A 223 8.33 3.61 -39.74
C SER A 223 9.41 4.57 -40.23
N ASP A 224 10.02 4.29 -41.38
CA ASP A 224 11.06 5.15 -41.95
C ASP A 224 10.58 6.59 -42.19
N GLU A 225 9.34 6.76 -42.67
CA GLU A 225 8.71 8.07 -42.85
C GLU A 225 8.50 8.81 -41.52
N GLN A 226 7.98 8.12 -40.50
CA GLN A 226 7.78 8.67 -39.16
C GLN A 226 9.11 9.03 -38.48
N ALA A 227 10.15 8.24 -38.73
CA ALA A 227 11.50 8.51 -38.25
C ALA A 227 12.10 9.74 -38.94
N ALA A 228 11.84 9.95 -40.24
CA ALA A 228 12.24 11.15 -40.96
C ALA A 228 11.53 12.40 -40.43
N ASP A 229 10.23 12.33 -40.15
CA ASP A 229 9.48 13.43 -39.55
C ASP A 229 10.00 13.76 -38.14
N ARG A 230 10.29 12.72 -37.34
CA ARG A 230 10.93 12.90 -36.04
C ARG A 230 12.30 13.58 -36.20
N ALA A 231 13.12 13.15 -37.15
CA ALA A 231 14.42 13.77 -37.40
C ALA A 231 14.28 15.25 -37.81
N ARG A 232 13.31 15.58 -38.68
CA ARG A 232 12.97 16.96 -39.03
C ARG A 232 12.57 17.77 -37.81
N PHE A 233 11.69 17.23 -36.95
CA PHE A 233 11.31 17.87 -35.69
C PHE A 233 12.55 18.18 -34.82
N GLY A 234 13.45 17.21 -34.66
CA GLY A 234 14.70 17.37 -33.91
C GLY A 234 15.61 18.46 -34.49
N GLN A 235 15.72 18.55 -35.82
CA GLN A 235 16.50 19.58 -36.50
C GLN A 235 15.90 20.98 -36.30
N LEU A 236 14.56 21.11 -36.41
CA LEU A 236 13.86 22.37 -36.18
C LEU A 236 14.03 22.86 -34.74
N LEU A 237 13.85 21.95 -33.76
CA LEU A 237 14.03 22.26 -32.35
C LEU A 237 15.48 22.65 -32.04
N SER A 238 16.46 21.91 -32.58
CA SER A 238 17.88 22.22 -32.45
C SER A 238 18.22 23.61 -33.01
N ALA A 239 17.68 23.96 -34.19
CA ALA A 239 17.87 25.26 -34.81
C ALA A 239 17.23 26.39 -33.99
N LEU A 240 16.02 26.17 -33.46
CA LEU A 240 15.33 27.12 -32.59
C LEU A 240 16.13 27.36 -31.30
N GLN A 241 16.58 26.29 -30.64
CA GLN A 241 17.40 26.37 -29.43
C GLN A 241 18.70 27.13 -29.68
N ARG A 242 19.43 26.81 -30.76
CA ARG A 242 20.67 27.49 -31.14
C ARG A 242 20.45 28.99 -31.37
N ARG A 243 19.27 29.39 -31.85
CA ARG A 243 18.88 30.79 -32.08
C ARG A 243 18.49 31.51 -30.80
N GLU A 244 17.67 30.90 -29.95
CA GLU A 244 17.06 31.60 -28.80
C GLU A 244 17.92 31.56 -27.52
N PHE A 245 18.69 30.51 -27.27
CA PHE A 245 19.52 30.43 -26.05
C PHE A 245 20.46 31.64 -25.87
N PRO A 246 21.21 32.09 -26.90
CA PRO A 246 22.02 33.29 -26.79
C PRO A 246 21.20 34.55 -26.48
N ARG A 247 20.00 34.67 -27.05
CA ARG A 247 19.11 35.84 -26.87
C ARG A 247 18.52 35.90 -25.45
N MET A 248 18.06 34.75 -24.93
CA MET A 248 17.61 34.62 -23.55
C MET A 248 18.73 35.01 -22.58
N ARG A 249 19.94 34.51 -22.81
CA ARG A 249 21.12 34.83 -21.98
C ARG A 249 21.45 36.32 -22.04
N ASP A 250 21.48 36.92 -23.23
CA ASP A 250 21.75 38.35 -23.38
C ASP A 250 20.72 39.21 -22.63
N ALA A 251 19.43 38.85 -22.72
CA ALA A 251 18.34 39.55 -22.04
C ALA A 251 18.35 39.38 -20.51
N TYR A 252 18.85 38.24 -20.00
CA TYR A 252 18.81 37.91 -18.57
C TYR A 252 19.47 38.97 -17.68
N GLY A 253 20.66 39.45 -18.06
CA GLY A 253 21.41 40.47 -17.30
C GLY A 253 20.62 41.79 -17.14
N PRO A 254 20.16 42.44 -18.22
CA PRO A 254 19.25 43.58 -18.17
C PRO A 254 17.98 43.35 -17.34
N ILE A 255 17.31 42.19 -17.48
CA ILE A 255 16.09 41.87 -16.71
C ILE A 255 16.41 41.81 -15.21
N GLN A 256 17.47 41.10 -14.82
CA GLN A 256 17.88 41.00 -13.42
C GLN A 256 18.28 42.35 -12.85
N ARG A 257 18.96 43.20 -13.62
CA ARG A 257 19.27 44.57 -13.18
C ARG A 257 18.00 45.37 -12.90
N ARG A 258 17.01 45.33 -13.80
CA ARG A 258 15.72 46.01 -13.56
C ARG A 258 15.00 45.47 -12.32
N ALA A 259 14.99 44.16 -12.12
CA ALA A 259 14.39 43.53 -10.94
C ALA A 259 15.11 43.92 -9.64
N ASN A 260 16.45 43.90 -9.63
CA ASN A 260 17.28 44.31 -8.49
C ASN A 260 17.14 45.82 -8.20
N TRP A 261 16.98 46.65 -9.23
CA TRP A 261 16.69 48.08 -9.09
C TRP A 261 15.30 48.32 -8.51
N ALA A 262 14.30 47.51 -8.85
CA ALA A 262 12.96 47.64 -8.29
C ALA A 262 12.90 47.20 -6.81
N ASN A 263 13.72 46.21 -6.42
CA ASN A 263 13.88 45.75 -5.03
C ASN A 263 14.87 46.61 -4.21
N LEU A 264 14.89 47.92 -4.50
CA LEU A 264 15.73 49.00 -3.97
C LEU A 264 16.46 48.68 -2.64
N PHE A 265 17.80 48.57 -2.75
CA PHE A 265 18.86 48.93 -1.78
C PHE A 265 19.81 47.88 -1.20
N ASP A 266 19.54 46.56 -1.19
CA ASP A 266 20.38 45.72 -0.30
C ASP A 266 21.76 45.29 -0.84
N ARG A 267 22.03 45.32 -2.17
CA ARG A 267 23.29 44.72 -2.68
C ARG A 267 24.06 45.45 -3.78
N GLN A 268 23.50 46.48 -4.43
CA GLN A 268 24.15 47.22 -5.55
C GLN A 268 24.97 46.31 -6.51
N VAL A 269 24.36 45.23 -6.97
CA VAL A 269 25.00 44.28 -7.89
C VAL A 269 24.60 44.61 -9.32
N ASN A 270 25.60 44.91 -10.15
CA ASN A 270 25.49 45.01 -11.59
C ASN A 270 25.68 43.63 -12.23
N LEU A 271 24.87 43.30 -13.24
CA LEU A 271 24.98 42.03 -13.97
C LEU A 271 25.30 42.27 -15.43
N ILE A 272 26.29 41.55 -15.94
CA ILE A 272 26.78 41.67 -17.30
C ILE A 272 26.95 40.27 -17.88
N THR A 273 26.34 39.99 -19.02
CA THR A 273 26.57 38.79 -19.80
C THR A 273 27.65 39.06 -20.84
N THR A 274 28.60 38.13 -20.98
CA THR A 274 29.82 38.31 -21.78
C THR A 274 30.26 36.99 -22.42
N GLY A 275 31.20 37.09 -23.36
CA GLY A 275 31.77 35.94 -24.06
C GLY A 275 30.95 35.50 -25.27
N ALA A 276 31.44 34.48 -25.97
CA ALA A 276 30.75 33.91 -27.12
C ALA A 276 29.35 33.40 -26.71
N SER A 277 28.33 33.77 -27.49
CA SER A 277 26.93 33.43 -27.24
C SER A 277 26.43 33.75 -25.82
N PHE A 278 27.05 34.71 -25.14
CA PHE A 278 26.69 35.16 -23.79
C PHE A 278 26.74 34.06 -22.70
N LYS A 279 27.59 33.04 -22.86
CA LYS A 279 27.66 31.91 -21.93
C LYS A 279 28.37 32.19 -20.61
N THR A 280 28.97 33.37 -20.43
CA THR A 280 29.50 33.81 -19.13
C THR A 280 28.63 34.93 -18.56
N ILE A 281 28.15 34.76 -17.32
CA ILE A 281 27.52 35.84 -16.56
C ILE A 281 28.48 36.39 -15.50
N ARG A 282 28.45 37.70 -15.30
CA ARG A 282 29.24 38.40 -14.30
C ARG A 282 28.36 39.22 -13.39
N PHE A 283 28.56 39.05 -12.09
CA PHE A 283 27.96 39.79 -10.99
C PHE A 283 29.03 40.72 -10.41
N GLU A 284 28.84 42.04 -10.50
CA GLU A 284 29.78 43.04 -10.02
C GLU A 284 29.15 43.86 -8.89
N GLY A 285 29.75 43.83 -7.70
CA GLY A 285 29.27 44.58 -6.55
C GLY A 285 30.21 44.42 -5.36
N ASN A 286 30.37 45.47 -4.55
CA ASN A 286 31.20 45.40 -3.33
C ASN A 286 30.69 44.37 -2.31
N TYR A 287 29.43 43.94 -2.46
CA TYR A 287 28.84 42.82 -1.74
C TYR A 287 29.67 41.52 -1.84
N TYR A 288 30.39 41.31 -2.94
CA TYR A 288 31.18 40.11 -3.22
C TYR A 288 32.62 40.10 -2.69
N LEU A 289 33.01 41.10 -1.88
CA LEU A 289 34.26 41.04 -1.10
C LEU A 289 34.32 39.82 -0.18
N VAL A 290 33.16 39.27 0.22
CA VAL A 290 33.06 38.08 1.06
C VAL A 290 32.69 36.86 0.22
N ALA A 291 33.60 35.88 0.16
CA ALA A 291 33.43 34.65 -0.63
C ALA A 291 32.11 33.89 -0.35
N GLN A 292 31.70 33.83 0.93
CA GLN A 292 30.49 33.14 1.35
C GLN A 292 29.22 33.72 0.71
N ARG A 293 29.17 35.04 0.50
CA ARG A 293 28.04 35.72 -0.15
C ARG A 293 27.96 35.41 -1.64
N ALA A 294 29.11 35.44 -2.32
CA ALA A 294 29.20 35.06 -3.71
C ALA A 294 28.77 33.59 -3.93
N ARG A 295 29.15 32.70 -3.01
CA ARG A 295 28.71 31.30 -3.02
C ARG A 295 27.20 31.15 -2.81
N GLN A 296 26.63 31.86 -1.84
CA GLN A 296 25.18 31.81 -1.58
C GLN A 296 24.36 32.28 -2.79
N ASP A 297 24.78 33.40 -3.41
CA ASP A 297 24.11 33.91 -4.60
C ASP A 297 24.29 32.96 -5.79
N PHE A 298 25.48 32.39 -5.98
CA PHE A 298 25.70 31.35 -6.99
C PHE A 298 24.79 30.15 -6.81
N GLU A 299 24.70 29.59 -5.59
CA GLU A 299 23.84 28.44 -5.30
C GLU A 299 22.35 28.74 -5.56
N ALA A 300 21.91 29.98 -5.36
CA ALA A 300 20.54 30.41 -5.63
C ALA A 300 20.23 30.53 -7.13
N VAL A 301 21.16 31.04 -7.94
CA VAL A 301 20.92 31.27 -9.39
C VAL A 301 21.41 30.11 -10.26
N ALA A 302 22.24 29.20 -9.74
CA ALA A 302 22.83 28.12 -10.51
C ALA A 302 21.81 27.26 -11.29
N PRO A 303 20.61 26.91 -10.74
CA PRO A 303 19.62 26.16 -11.50
C PRO A 303 19.15 26.90 -12.76
N ASP A 304 18.83 28.18 -12.65
CA ASP A 304 18.36 29.00 -13.78
C ASP A 304 19.47 29.17 -14.82
N LEU A 305 20.70 29.41 -14.35
CA LEU A 305 21.88 29.51 -15.21
C LEU A 305 22.16 28.21 -15.96
N GLN A 306 21.97 27.04 -15.32
CA GLN A 306 22.10 25.74 -15.98
C GLN A 306 21.06 25.55 -17.07
N GLN A 307 19.79 25.86 -16.78
CA GLN A 307 18.70 25.72 -17.75
C GLN A 307 18.93 26.60 -18.99
N MET A 308 19.41 27.82 -18.80
CA MET A 308 19.80 28.74 -19.88
C MET A 308 21.16 28.42 -20.52
N ARG A 309 21.82 27.34 -20.09
CA ARG A 309 23.10 26.86 -20.62
C ARG A 309 24.29 27.83 -20.46
N PHE A 310 24.37 28.56 -19.35
CA PHE A 310 25.54 29.38 -19.00
C PHE A 310 26.70 28.52 -18.51
N GLU A 311 27.86 28.56 -19.15
CA GLU A 311 29.03 27.75 -18.76
C GLU A 311 29.71 28.26 -17.48
N ARG A 312 29.64 29.57 -17.22
CA ARG A 312 30.45 30.21 -16.18
C ARG A 312 29.74 31.37 -15.51
N ALA A 313 29.85 31.44 -14.19
CA ALA A 313 29.43 32.58 -13.37
C ALA A 313 30.65 33.20 -12.69
N THR A 314 30.77 34.52 -12.78
CA THR A 314 31.87 35.29 -12.19
C THR A 314 31.32 36.34 -11.24
N PHE A 315 31.91 36.49 -10.05
CA PHE A 315 31.46 37.40 -9.00
C PHE A 315 32.62 38.29 -8.60
N ARG A 316 32.52 39.60 -8.75
CA ARG A 316 33.64 40.53 -8.63
C ARG A 316 33.28 41.73 -7.75
N ALA A 317 34.19 42.12 -6.87
CA ALA A 317 34.08 43.37 -6.15
C ALA A 317 34.49 44.56 -7.03
N VAL A 318 33.76 45.67 -6.96
CA VAL A 318 34.02 46.85 -7.80
C VAL A 318 35.26 47.60 -7.33
N VAL A 319 35.51 47.65 -6.02
CA VAL A 319 36.58 48.46 -5.40
C VAL A 319 37.99 47.99 -5.73
N ASN A 320 38.26 46.68 -5.75
CA ASN A 320 39.61 46.14 -5.97
C ASN A 320 39.69 45.16 -7.15
N GLY A 321 38.57 44.82 -7.77
CA GLY A 321 38.51 43.90 -8.89
C GLY A 321 38.81 42.44 -8.54
N GLU A 322 38.93 42.09 -7.26
CA GLU A 322 39.02 40.70 -6.80
C GLU A 322 37.68 39.99 -7.02
N GLY A 323 37.72 38.69 -7.26
CA GLY A 323 36.51 37.95 -7.53
C GLY A 323 36.65 36.44 -7.51
N TRP A 324 35.50 35.81 -7.59
CA TRP A 324 35.28 34.38 -7.52
C TRP A 324 34.69 33.91 -8.84
N THR A 325 35.14 32.77 -9.35
CA THR A 325 34.65 32.19 -10.59
C THR A 325 34.20 30.77 -10.32
N TRP A 326 32.98 30.45 -10.73
CA TRP A 326 32.46 29.10 -10.73
C TRP A 326 32.13 28.67 -12.15
N ASN A 327 32.66 27.52 -12.54
CA ASN A 327 32.19 26.82 -13.72
C ASN A 327 30.92 26.08 -13.31
N LEU A 328 29.89 26.17 -14.13
CA LEU A 328 28.70 25.36 -13.94
C LEU A 328 29.01 23.90 -14.31
N PRO A 329 28.28 22.92 -13.75
CA PRO A 329 28.38 21.51 -14.13
C PRO A 329 28.23 21.34 -15.65
N ALA A 330 28.65 20.19 -16.20
CA ALA A 330 28.60 19.95 -17.65
C ALA A 330 27.25 20.35 -18.26
N ILE A 331 27.28 21.32 -19.16
CA ILE A 331 26.10 21.89 -19.81
C ILE A 331 26.05 21.42 -21.26
N PRO A 332 24.86 21.04 -21.77
CA PRO A 332 24.69 20.75 -23.19
C PRO A 332 25.02 21.97 -24.08
N PRO A 333 25.51 21.76 -25.31
CA PRO A 333 25.65 22.85 -26.29
C PRO A 333 24.26 23.43 -26.65
N ASP A 334 24.19 24.64 -27.22
CA ASP A 334 22.91 25.34 -27.47
C ASP A 334 22.00 24.65 -28.49
N ASP A 335 22.51 23.69 -29.25
CA ASP A 335 21.82 22.91 -30.27
C ASP A 335 21.44 21.49 -29.80
N ALA A 336 21.87 21.09 -28.60
CA ALA A 336 21.53 19.78 -28.07
C ALA A 336 20.06 19.72 -27.66
N VAL A 337 19.32 18.80 -28.27
CA VAL A 337 17.93 18.53 -27.95
C VAL A 337 17.85 17.67 -26.68
N GLY A 338 16.91 18.02 -25.82
CA GLY A 338 16.67 17.36 -24.55
C GLY A 338 15.86 18.26 -23.62
N TYR A 339 15.64 17.78 -22.41
CA TYR A 339 14.81 18.46 -21.42
C TYR A 339 15.41 18.34 -20.03
N TRP A 340 15.12 19.30 -19.17
CA TRP A 340 15.55 19.29 -17.78
C TRP A 340 14.51 18.59 -16.89
N ARG A 341 14.96 17.64 -16.08
CA ARG A 341 14.15 17.06 -15.01
C ARG A 341 14.73 17.46 -13.66
N ARG A 342 13.87 17.83 -12.72
CA ARG A 342 14.35 18.13 -11.35
C ARG A 342 14.98 16.87 -10.75
N GLY A 343 16.27 16.94 -10.43
CA GLY A 343 17.01 15.85 -9.80
C GLY A 343 16.71 15.75 -8.30
N SER A 344 17.16 14.65 -7.69
CA SER A 344 17.02 14.38 -6.25
C SER A 344 17.80 15.37 -5.37
N SER A 345 18.82 16.02 -5.90
CA SER A 345 19.61 17.08 -5.23
C SER A 345 18.99 18.48 -5.34
N GLY A 346 17.83 18.61 -5.99
CA GLY A 346 17.21 19.92 -6.29
C GLY A 346 17.80 20.64 -7.51
N LEU A 347 18.93 20.19 -8.04
CA LEU A 347 19.50 20.65 -9.31
C LEU A 347 18.82 19.97 -10.50
N GLY A 348 18.75 20.67 -11.64
CA GLY A 348 18.24 20.08 -12.88
C GLY A 348 19.19 19.01 -13.42
N VAL A 349 18.64 17.88 -13.85
CA VAL A 349 19.34 16.85 -14.61
C VAL A 349 18.90 16.98 -16.07
N PHE A 350 19.86 17.20 -16.96
CA PHE A 350 19.57 17.24 -18.40
C PHE A 350 19.44 15.82 -18.94
N HIS A 351 18.30 15.53 -19.57
CA HIS A 351 18.08 14.31 -20.31
C HIS A 351 18.28 14.60 -21.79
N ALA A 352 19.44 14.20 -22.30
CA ALA A 352 19.73 14.31 -23.72
C ALA A 352 18.86 13.31 -24.48
N SER A 353 18.15 13.80 -25.49
CA SER A 353 17.64 12.94 -26.54
C SER A 353 18.80 12.71 -27.51
N VAL A 354 19.18 11.44 -27.72
CA VAL A 354 20.20 11.09 -28.70
C VAL A 354 19.70 11.57 -30.07
N LEU A 355 20.39 12.56 -30.64
CA LEU A 355 20.33 12.82 -32.07
C LEU A 355 21.16 11.68 -32.68
N GLU A 356 20.49 10.65 -33.19
CA GLU A 356 21.15 9.71 -34.09
C GLU A 356 21.50 10.51 -35.33
N ASN A 357 22.78 10.88 -35.45
CA ASN A 357 23.33 11.51 -36.65
C ASN A 357 23.45 10.49 -37.78
#